data_AF-A0A3S0S632-F1
#
_entry.id   AF-A0A3S0S632-F1
#
_cell.length_a   1.000
_cell.length_b   1.000
_cell.length_c   1.000
_cell.angle_alpha   90.00
_cell.angle_beta   90.00
_cell.angle_gamma   90.00
#
_symmetry.space_group_name_H-M   'P 1'
#
loop_
_entity.id
_entity.type
_entity.pdbx_description
1 polymer ?
#
loop_
_entity_poly.entity_id
_entity_poly.type
_entity_poly.pdbx_seq_one_letter_code
_entity_poly.pdbx_strand_id
1 'polypeptide(L)'
;MIWKESVAPIAGHAAEQGLARLMMRLPATRATIRAAAADDPGLHELCSAYGEACAVLDRMRRDASADPAIVSEYEIICEEIEAEVLQTLLGDR
;
A
#
# COMPACT_ATOMS: atom_id res chain seq x y z
N MET A 1 5.34 30.97 13.32
CA MET A 1 4.13 30.12 13.44
C MET A 1 4.08 29.24 12.20
N ILE A 2 4.74 28.09 12.26
CA ILE A 2 4.88 27.16 11.13
C ILE A 2 3.62 26.30 11.14
N TRP A 3 2.81 26.39 10.08
CA TRP A 3 1.68 25.51 9.88
C TRP A 3 2.23 24.09 9.75
N LYS A 4 2.02 23.27 10.78
CA LYS A 4 2.29 21.84 10.76
C LYS A 4 1.14 21.23 9.98
N GLU A 5 1.30 21.19 8.67
CA GLU A 5 0.32 20.66 7.74
C GLU A 5 -0.02 19.24 8.18
N SER A 6 -1.28 19.06 8.56
CA SER A 6 -1.82 17.83 9.12
C SER A 6 -2.01 16.83 7.97
N VAL A 7 -0.91 16.27 7.46
CA VAL A 7 -0.89 15.17 6.48
C VAL A 7 -1.14 13.81 7.15
N ALA A 8 -0.94 13.75 8.48
CA ALA A 8 -1.07 12.53 9.28
C ALA A 8 -2.40 11.77 9.16
N PRO A 9 -3.60 12.40 9.11
CA PRO A 9 -4.86 11.64 9.07
C PRO A 9 -5.13 11.00 7.70
N ILE A 10 -4.60 11.56 6.60
CA ILE A 10 -4.79 11.01 5.25
C ILE A 10 -3.83 9.84 5.03
N ALA A 11 -2.57 9.99 5.45
CA ALA A 11 -1.57 8.92 5.41
C ALA A 11 -1.97 7.71 6.29
N GLY A 12 -2.49 7.96 7.49
CA GLY A 12 -2.98 6.88 8.37
C GLY A 12 -4.14 6.08 7.77
N HIS A 13 -5.08 6.76 7.10
CA HIS A 13 -6.20 6.07 6.45
C HIS A 13 -5.76 5.25 5.22
N ALA A 14 -4.79 5.76 4.46
CA ALA A 14 -4.21 5.01 3.35
C ALA A 14 -3.49 3.74 3.82
N ALA A 15 -2.73 3.83 4.92
CA ALA A 15 -2.04 2.69 5.51
C ALA A 15 -3.00 1.59 5.99
N GLU A 16 -4.10 1.95 6.66
CA GLU A 16 -5.12 0.99 7.09
C GLU A 16 -5.79 0.27 5.89
N GLN A 17 -6.12 1.02 4.84
CA GLN A 17 -6.69 0.46 3.62
C GLN A 17 -5.69 -0.45 2.90
N GLY A 18 -4.43 -0.01 2.80
CA GLY A 18 -3.37 -0.79 2.18
C GLY A 18 -3.08 -2.07 2.94
N LEU A 19 -3.02 -2.02 4.28
CA LEU A 19 -2.89 -3.19 5.14
C LEU A 19 -4.03 -4.19 4.89
N ALA A 20 -5.28 -3.72 4.89
CA ALA A 20 -6.44 -4.58 4.63
C ALA A 20 -6.37 -5.24 3.24
N ARG A 21 -5.94 -4.48 2.22
CA ARG A 21 -5.79 -4.97 0.84
C ARG A 21 -4.65 -5.99 0.72
N LEU A 22 -3.49 -5.72 1.31
CA LEU A 22 -2.35 -6.66 1.36
C LEU A 22 -2.75 -7.96 2.06
N MET A 23 -3.48 -7.89 3.17
CA MET A 23 -3.99 -9.06 3.88
C MET A 23 -5.01 -9.89 3.09
N MET A 24 -5.64 -9.32 2.05
CA MET A 24 -6.49 -10.05 1.10
C MET A 24 -5.68 -10.59 -0.07
N ARG A 25 -4.67 -9.84 -0.55
CA ARG A 25 -3.80 -10.23 -1.65
C ARG A 25 -2.80 -11.33 -1.29
N LEU A 26 -2.29 -11.29 -0.06
CA LEU A 26 -1.26 -12.18 0.47
C LEU A 26 -1.82 -12.99 1.66
N PRO A 27 -2.80 -13.88 1.45
CA PRO A 27 -3.51 -14.54 2.55
C PRO A 27 -2.60 -15.44 3.40
N ALA A 28 -1.55 -16.03 2.80
CA ALA A 28 -0.61 -16.91 3.50
C ALA A 28 0.23 -16.18 4.55
N THR A 29 0.50 -14.89 4.36
CA THR A 29 1.30 -14.05 5.26
C THR A 29 0.45 -13.09 6.10
N ARG A 30 -0.89 -13.22 6.05
CA ARG A 30 -1.84 -12.30 6.70
C ARG A 30 -1.54 -12.05 8.19
N ALA A 31 -1.27 -13.10 8.96
CA ALA A 31 -0.96 -12.97 10.39
C ALA A 31 0.37 -12.23 10.62
N THR A 32 1.37 -12.53 9.79
CA THR A 32 2.69 -11.90 9.82
C THR A 32 2.61 -10.43 9.44
N ILE A 33 1.92 -10.07 8.35
CA ILE A 33 1.68 -8.70 7.92
C ILE A 33 1.04 -7.89 9.05
N ARG A 34 -0.01 -8.44 9.69
CA ARG A 34 -0.73 -7.75 10.76
C ARG A 34 0.15 -7.52 11.99
N ALA A 35 0.96 -8.49 12.37
CA ALA A 35 1.85 -8.36 13.51
C ALA A 35 2.96 -7.33 13.23
N ALA A 36 3.65 -7.46 12.09
CA ALA A 36 4.74 -6.57 11.74
C ALA A 36 4.28 -5.12 11.53
N ALA A 37 3.12 -4.87 10.91
CA ALA A 37 2.64 -3.51 10.65
C ALA A 37 2.29 -2.72 11.92
N ALA A 38 2.19 -3.38 13.07
CA ALA A 38 1.97 -2.72 14.36
C ALA A 38 3.27 -2.16 14.96
N ASP A 39 4.41 -2.77 14.64
CA ASP A 39 5.69 -2.54 15.30
C ASP A 39 6.79 -2.03 14.34
N ASP A 40 6.60 -2.19 13.02
CA ASP A 40 7.54 -1.79 11.97
C ASP A 40 7.03 -0.54 11.19
N PRO A 41 7.63 0.64 11.40
CA PRO A 41 7.28 1.87 10.69
C PRO A 41 7.52 1.80 9.17
N GLY A 42 8.55 1.07 8.72
CA GLY A 42 8.83 0.89 7.30
C GLY A 42 7.75 0.07 6.61
N LEU A 43 7.29 -0.99 7.27
CA LEU A 43 6.15 -1.76 6.78
C LEU A 43 4.84 -0.95 6.81
N HIS A 44 4.68 -0.05 7.79
CA HIS A 44 3.55 0.87 7.83
C HIS A 44 3.56 1.85 6.64
N GLU A 45 4.72 2.37 6.27
CA GLU A 45 4.90 3.21 5.07
C GLU A 45 4.60 2.44 3.78
N LEU A 46 5.06 1.19 3.66
CA LEU A 46 4.72 0.32 2.53
C LEU A 46 3.21 0.08 2.43
N CYS A 47 2.53 -0.12 3.57
CA CYS A 47 1.07 -0.21 3.60
C CYS A 47 0.41 1.09 3.10
N SER A 48 0.91 2.28 3.49
CA SER A 48 0.38 3.55 2.98
C SER A 48 0.53 3.67 1.47
N ALA A 49 1.74 3.44 0.96
CA ALA A 49 2.06 3.51 -0.45
C ALA A 49 1.18 2.55 -1.28
N TYR A 50 1.01 1.32 -0.81
CA TYR A 50 0.14 0.34 -1.46
C TYR A 50 -1.33 0.78 -1.47
N GLY A 51 -1.82 1.32 -0.35
CA GLY A 51 -3.17 1.86 -0.23
C GLY A 51 -3.44 2.98 -1.22
N GLU A 52 -2.50 3.92 -1.34
CA GLU A 52 -2.54 5.05 -2.28
C GLU A 52 -2.51 4.58 -3.74
N ALA A 53 -1.57 3.70 -4.09
CA ALA A 53 -1.45 3.16 -5.45
C ALA A 53 -2.74 2.44 -5.89
N CYS A 54 -3.29 1.57 -5.04
CA CYS A 54 -4.55 0.90 -5.31
C CYS A 54 -5.73 1.89 -5.39
N ALA A 55 -5.74 2.97 -4.60
CA ALA A 55 -6.80 3.97 -4.67
C ALA A 55 -6.77 4.77 -5.98
N VAL A 56 -5.57 5.09 -6.51
CA VAL A 56 -5.41 5.70 -7.83
C VAL A 56 -5.83 4.73 -8.94
N LEU A 57 -5.36 3.49 -8.88
CA LEU A 57 -5.69 2.44 -9.84
C LEU A 57 -7.20 2.16 -9.90
N ASP A 58 -7.88 2.12 -8.75
CA ASP A 58 -9.33 1.96 -8.67
C ASP A 58 -10.09 3.13 -9.32
N ARG A 59 -9.56 4.36 -9.26
CA ARG A 59 -10.17 5.52 -9.93
C ARG A 59 -9.97 5.41 -11.44
N MET A 60 -8.77 5.08 -11.89
CA MET A 60 -8.46 4.92 -13.31
C MET A 60 -9.27 3.79 -13.95
N ARG A 61 -9.41 2.64 -13.27
CA ARG A 61 -10.23 1.52 -13.76
C ARG A 61 -11.71 1.84 -13.91
N ARG A 62 -12.22 2.84 -13.17
CA ARG A 62 -13.61 3.33 -13.30
C ARG A 62 -13.77 4.39 -14.37
N ASP A 63 -12.67 4.98 -14.84
CA ASP A 63 -12.65 6.01 -15.86
C ASP A 63 -12.37 5.39 -17.23
N ALA A 64 -13.38 5.37 -18.10
CA ALA A 64 -13.27 4.82 -19.44
C ALA A 64 -12.28 5.59 -20.35
N SER A 65 -11.84 6.79 -19.92
CA SER A 65 -10.86 7.61 -20.63
C SER A 65 -9.44 7.48 -20.10
N ALA A 66 -9.22 6.69 -19.03
CA ALA A 66 -7.88 6.47 -18.49
C ALA A 66 -6.97 5.79 -19.52
N ASP A 67 -5.72 6.24 -19.59
CA ASP A 67 -4.71 5.65 -20.47
C ASP A 67 -4.37 4.24 -19.99
N PRO A 68 -4.58 3.19 -20.82
CA PRO A 68 -4.24 1.82 -20.46
C PRO A 68 -2.77 1.62 -20.08
N ALA A 69 -1.85 2.43 -20.62
CA ALA A 69 -0.43 2.36 -20.27
C ALA A 69 -0.22 2.78 -18.81
N ILE A 70 -0.84 3.89 -18.38
CA ILE A 70 -0.74 4.38 -17.00
C ILE A 70 -1.42 3.41 -16.03
N VAL A 71 -2.55 2.80 -16.41
CA VAL A 71 -3.17 1.74 -15.62
C VAL A 71 -2.20 0.59 -15.39
N SER A 72 -1.52 0.13 -16.45
CA SER A 72 -0.54 -0.95 -16.35
C SER A 72 0.68 -0.56 -15.50
N GLU A 73 1.13 0.68 -15.55
CA GLU A 73 2.21 1.17 -14.67
C GLU A 73 1.80 1.10 -13.19
N TYR A 74 0.58 1.50 -12.85
CA TYR A 74 0.08 1.40 -11.48
C TYR A 74 -0.14 -0.05 -11.03
N GLU A 75 -0.49 -0.96 -11.94
CA GLU A 75 -0.54 -2.40 -11.65
C GLU A 75 0.85 -2.93 -11.29
N ILE A 76 1.87 -2.56 -12.06
CA ILE A 76 3.27 -2.94 -11.78
C ILE A 76 3.73 -2.38 -10.43
N ILE A 77 3.44 -1.10 -10.14
CA ILE A 77 3.78 -0.48 -8.84
C ILE A 77 3.13 -1.26 -7.68
N CYS A 78 1.86 -1.68 -7.82
CA CYS A 78 1.22 -2.50 -6.80
C CYS A 78 1.94 -3.84 -6.60
N GLU A 79 2.33 -4.52 -7.68
CA GLU A 79 3.07 -5.79 -7.63
C GLU A 79 4.48 -5.62 -7.02
N GLU A 80 5.17 -4.52 -7.32
CA GLU A 80 6.48 -4.21 -6.74
C GLU A 80 6.39 -3.99 -5.23
N ILE A 81 5.37 -3.25 -4.77
CA ILE A 81 5.15 -3.05 -3.33
C ILE A 81 4.75 -4.37 -2.65
N GLU A 82 3.92 -5.21 -3.28
CA GLU A 82 3.61 -6.56 -2.77
C GLU A 82 4.89 -7.41 -2.61
N ALA A 83 5.80 -7.36 -3.58
CA ALA A 83 7.07 -8.07 -3.54
C ALA A 83 8.01 -7.50 -2.46
N GLU A 84 8.06 -6.19 -2.27
CA GLU A 84 8.85 -5.55 -1.23
C GLU A 84 8.33 -5.91 0.17
N VAL A 85 7.01 -5.90 0.37
CA VAL A 85 6.39 -6.38 1.61
C VAL A 85 6.78 -7.83 1.92
N LEU A 86 6.75 -8.71 0.91
CA LEU A 86 7.18 -10.10 1.10
C LEU A 86 8.67 -10.21 1.44
N GLN A 87 9.52 -9.40 0.81
CA GLN A 87 10.95 -9.35 1.12
C GLN A 87 11.21 -8.86 2.54
N THR A 88 10.52 -7.80 2.99
CA THR A 88 10.62 -7.30 4.37
C THR A 88 10.21 -8.38 5.38
N LEU A 89 9.16 -9.14 5.10
CA LEU A 89 8.65 -10.17 6.02
C LEU A 89 9.45 -11.47 6.03
N LEU A 90 10.11 -11.82 4.93
CA LEU A 90 10.79 -13.11 4.74
C LEU A 90 12.32 -13.00 4.73
N GLY A 91 12.84 -11.80 4.49
CA GLY A 91 14.26 -11.46 4.36
C GLY A 91 14.92 -11.00 5.66
N ASP A 92 14.16 -10.61 6.69
CA ASP A 92 14.68 -10.30 8.03
C ASP A 92 14.87 -11.56 8.90
N ARG A 93 15.53 -12.61 8.35
CA ARG A 93 15.88 -13.84 9.08
C ARG A 93 17.37 -14.15 9.02
#